data_AF-A0A960BTC7-F1
#
_entry.id   AF-A0A960BTC7-F1
#
_cell.length_a   1.000
_cell.length_b   1.000
_cell.length_c   1.000
_cell.angle_alpha   90.00
_cell.angle_beta   90.00
_cell.angle_gamma   90.00
#
_symmetry.space_group_name_H-M   'P 1'
#
loop_
_entity.id
_entity.type
_entity.pdbx_description
1 polymer ?
#
loop_
_entity_poly.entity_id
_entity_poly.type
_entity_poly.pdbx_seq_one_letter_code
_entity_poly.pdbx_strand_id
1 'polypeptide(L)'
;MSHAAAPGGSSCTTTGAMGCTITGLVNGTTYTVTVTATNTVGTSAPSEPSNPVTPSAPSPGPQPSAKKVQKPRDARGKPPVRIKVAGTTVLTGRNALTNAGQRIRTGVQVRITGTRAQGEVRYYRIIRGPKGKVSIRTYGRPGLKVILTQSAPATDAYKPYRLRTVYVNGAKR
;
A
#
# COMPACT_ATOMS: atom_id res chain seq x y z
N MET A 1 -27.72 -17.26 41.46
CA MET A 1 -27.41 -15.83 41.71
C MET A 1 -27.58 -15.08 40.41
N SER A 2 -28.35 -14.00 40.39
CA SER A 2 -28.58 -13.15 39.22
C SER A 2 -27.94 -11.79 39.42
N HIS A 3 -27.26 -11.28 38.39
CA HIS A 3 -26.66 -9.96 38.34
C HIS A 3 -27.45 -9.12 37.34
N ALA A 4 -27.86 -7.91 37.70
CA ALA A 4 -28.56 -6.99 36.81
C ALA A 4 -27.80 -5.67 36.71
N ALA A 5 -27.59 -5.16 35.50
CA ALA A 5 -26.99 -3.87 35.23
C ALA A 5 -28.05 -2.82 34.83
N ALA A 6 -27.99 -1.65 35.45
CA ALA A 6 -28.82 -0.49 35.11
C ALA A 6 -27.92 0.69 34.70
N PRO A 7 -28.32 1.49 33.68
CA PRO A 7 -29.58 1.48 32.93
C PRO A 7 -29.54 0.59 31.68
N GLY A 8 -30.48 -0.35 31.53
CA GLY A 8 -30.57 -1.20 30.32
C GLY A 8 -31.06 -2.63 30.54
N GLY A 9 -31.25 -3.07 31.79
CA GLY A 9 -31.90 -4.34 32.11
C GLY A 9 -31.10 -5.59 31.73
N SER A 10 -29.82 -5.45 31.37
CA SER A 10 -28.95 -6.58 31.04
C SER A 10 -28.70 -7.39 32.31
N SER A 11 -29.12 -8.65 32.31
CA SER A 11 -28.95 -9.56 33.44
C SER A 11 -28.20 -10.82 33.05
N CYS A 12 -27.42 -11.38 33.96
CA CYS A 12 -26.90 -12.73 33.80
C CYS A 12 -27.02 -13.53 35.10
N THR A 13 -27.37 -14.80 34.95
CA THR A 13 -27.67 -15.72 36.05
C THR A 13 -26.65 -16.84 36.05
N THR A 14 -26.14 -17.17 37.24
CA THR A 14 -25.18 -18.27 37.44
C THR A 14 -25.63 -19.18 38.57
N THR A 15 -25.36 -20.48 38.40
CA THR A 15 -25.65 -21.56 39.36
C THR A 15 -24.34 -22.12 39.88
N GLY A 16 -23.82 -21.53 40.97
CA GLY A 16 -22.63 -22.03 41.68
C GLY A 16 -21.31 -21.34 41.36
N ALA A 17 -21.23 -20.46 40.33
CA ALA A 17 -20.04 -19.65 40.11
C ALA A 17 -20.15 -18.27 40.79
N MET A 18 -19.03 -17.76 41.32
CA MET A 18 -18.95 -16.43 41.95
C MET A 18 -18.78 -15.28 40.94
N GLY A 19 -19.04 -15.52 39.65
CA GLY A 19 -18.84 -14.54 38.58
C GLY A 19 -19.79 -14.75 37.41
N CYS A 20 -20.07 -13.66 36.70
CA CYS A 20 -21.02 -13.59 35.60
C CYS A 20 -20.61 -12.44 34.66
N THR A 21 -20.63 -12.69 33.35
CA THR A 21 -20.30 -11.66 32.34
C THR A 21 -21.59 -11.06 31.79
N ILE A 22 -21.77 -9.76 31.95
CA ILE A 22 -22.90 -9.01 31.38
C ILE A 22 -22.48 -8.49 30.01
N THR A 23 -23.09 -9.02 28.94
CA THR A 23 -22.84 -8.60 27.56
C THR A 23 -23.95 -7.66 27.05
N GLY A 24 -23.72 -6.99 25.93
CA GLY A 24 -24.71 -6.07 25.33
C GLY A 24 -24.76 -4.67 25.96
N LEU A 25 -23.76 -4.29 26.75
CA LEU A 25 -23.64 -2.95 27.33
C LEU A 25 -23.20 -1.91 26.28
N VAL A 26 -23.75 -0.71 26.37
CA VAL A 26 -23.42 0.41 25.48
C VAL A 26 -22.18 1.14 26.01
N ASN A 27 -21.16 1.28 25.15
CA ASN A 27 -19.95 2.02 25.51
C ASN A 27 -20.27 3.50 25.81
N GLY A 28 -19.63 4.04 26.85
CA GLY A 28 -19.87 5.42 27.32
C GLY A 28 -21.13 5.57 28.19
N THR A 29 -21.91 4.51 28.39
CA THR A 29 -23.01 4.50 29.37
C THR A 29 -22.49 3.98 30.69
N THR A 30 -22.76 4.70 31.78
CA THR A 30 -22.39 4.27 33.13
C THR A 30 -23.40 3.25 33.63
N TYR A 31 -22.91 2.11 34.11
CA TYR A 31 -23.72 1.03 34.66
C TYR A 31 -23.38 0.76 36.13
N THR A 32 -24.40 0.39 36.91
CA THR A 32 -24.27 -0.18 38.25
C THR A 32 -24.85 -1.58 38.27
N VAL A 33 -24.24 -2.49 39.02
CA VAL A 33 -24.67 -3.90 39.12
C VAL A 33 -25.24 -4.20 40.50
N THR A 34 -26.39 -4.86 40.55
CA THR A 34 -26.99 -5.42 41.78
C THR A 34 -27.09 -6.94 41.67
N VAL A 35 -26.97 -7.64 42.79
CA VAL A 35 -26.98 -9.11 42.85
C VAL A 35 -28.13 -9.62 43.72
N THR A 36 -28.83 -10.66 43.26
CA THR A 36 -29.80 -11.42 44.06
C THR A 36 -29.43 -12.91 44.09
N ALA A 37 -29.69 -13.56 45.23
CA ALA A 37 -29.49 -14.99 45.41
C ALA A 37 -30.85 -15.71 45.47
N THR A 38 -30.97 -16.86 44.82
CA THR A 38 -32.18 -17.70 44.82
C THR A 38 -31.82 -19.09 45.33
N ASN A 39 -32.57 -19.59 46.30
CA ASN A 39 -32.52 -20.97 46.79
C ASN A 39 -33.92 -21.62 46.71
N THR A 40 -34.07 -22.85 47.19
CA THR A 40 -35.34 -23.60 47.17
C THR A 40 -36.46 -22.98 48.01
N VAL A 41 -36.14 -22.05 48.91
CA VAL A 41 -37.09 -21.35 49.78
C VAL A 41 -37.56 -20.03 49.15
N GLY A 42 -36.71 -19.37 48.35
CA GLY A 42 -37.08 -18.13 47.66
C GLY A 42 -35.90 -17.33 47.14
N THR A 43 -36.17 -16.11 46.68
CA THR A 43 -35.16 -15.14 46.22
C THR A 43 -34.92 -14.09 47.32
N SER A 44 -33.65 -13.74 47.55
CA SER A 44 -33.24 -12.73 48.53
C SER A 44 -33.59 -11.31 48.07
N ALA A 45 -33.55 -10.36 48.99
CA ALA A 45 -33.48 -8.94 48.63
C ALA A 45 -32.23 -8.67 47.76
N PRO A 46 -32.29 -7.70 46.82
CA PRO A 46 -31.12 -7.26 46.07
C PRO A 46 -30.02 -6.69 46.98
N SER A 47 -28.76 -6.85 46.58
CA SER A 47 -27.62 -6.20 47.23
C SER A 47 -27.64 -4.68 47.02
N GLU A 48 -26.83 -3.96 47.79
CA GLU A 48 -26.44 -2.59 47.43
C GLU A 48 -25.78 -2.55 46.04
N PRO A 49 -25.98 -1.48 45.26
CA PRO A 49 -25.43 -1.34 43.92
C PRO A 49 -23.90 -1.23 43.96
N SER A 50 -23.23 -1.83 42.97
CA SER A 50 -21.78 -1.71 42.80
C SER A 50 -21.35 -0.27 42.47
N ASN A 51 -20.04 -0.01 42.59
CA ASN A 51 -19.45 1.19 42.02
C ASN A 51 -19.80 1.32 40.52
N PRO A 52 -20.02 2.55 40.02
CA PRO A 52 -20.36 2.79 38.63
C PRO A 52 -19.19 2.42 37.70
N VAL A 53 -19.47 1.63 36.67
CA VAL A 53 -18.51 1.22 35.64
C VAL A 53 -18.98 1.73 34.28
N THR A 54 -18.07 2.33 33.51
CA THR A 54 -18.36 2.80 32.15
C THR A 54 -17.53 2.00 31.15
N PRO A 55 -18.14 1.10 30.36
CA PRO A 55 -17.44 0.36 29.32
C PRO A 55 -16.92 1.33 28.25
N SER A 56 -15.70 1.09 27.77
CA SER A 56 -15.13 1.80 26.61
C SER A 56 -14.68 0.79 25.57
N ALA A 57 -14.93 1.10 24.30
CA ALA A 57 -14.30 0.38 23.21
C ALA A 57 -12.78 0.65 23.25
N PRO A 58 -11.93 -0.34 22.90
CA PRO A 58 -10.55 -0.04 22.57
C PRO A 58 -10.54 0.91 21.36
N SER A 59 -9.81 2.02 21.46
CA SER A 59 -9.57 2.89 20.30
C SER A 59 -8.95 2.04 19.20
N PRO A 60 -9.45 2.08 17.95
CA PRO A 60 -8.67 1.54 16.85
C PRO A 60 -7.34 2.31 16.86
N GLY A 61 -6.23 1.59 17.08
CA GLY A 61 -4.90 2.18 17.00
C GLY A 61 -4.69 2.83 15.62
N PRO A 62 -3.61 3.61 15.42
CA PRO A 62 -3.37 4.28 14.15
C PRO A 62 -3.40 3.26 13.00
N GLN A 63 -4.48 3.30 12.22
CA GLN A 63 -4.67 2.43 11.07
C GLN A 63 -3.55 2.75 10.08
N PRO A 64 -2.75 1.76 9.59
CA PRO A 64 -1.70 2.05 8.64
C PRO A 64 -2.33 2.66 7.39
N SER A 65 -2.16 3.97 7.23
CA SER A 65 -2.69 4.71 6.09
C SER A 65 -2.20 4.06 4.79
N ALA A 66 -3.11 3.90 3.82
CA ALA A 66 -2.79 3.24 2.56
C ALA A 66 -1.58 3.92 1.89
N LYS A 67 -0.54 3.13 1.58
CA LYS A 67 0.67 3.66 0.92
C LYS A 67 0.31 4.38 -0.37
N LYS A 68 0.80 5.62 -0.52
CA LYS A 68 0.55 6.49 -1.68
C LYS A 68 1.21 5.94 -2.95
N VAL A 69 0.68 6.32 -4.11
CA VAL A 69 1.27 5.98 -5.41
C VAL A 69 2.51 6.83 -5.68
N GLN A 70 3.58 6.18 -6.11
CA GLN A 70 4.84 6.81 -6.45
C GLN A 70 4.89 7.18 -7.94
N LYS A 71 5.42 8.36 -8.27
CA LYS A 71 5.51 8.90 -9.65
C LYS A 71 6.82 9.67 -9.86
N PRO A 72 7.30 9.85 -11.11
CA PRO A 72 8.43 10.73 -11.39
C PRO A 72 8.16 12.15 -10.87
N ARG A 73 9.11 12.70 -10.11
CA ARG A 73 9.03 14.05 -9.55
C ARG A 73 9.23 15.12 -10.61
N ASP A 74 10.05 14.82 -11.62
CA ASP A 74 10.48 15.77 -12.62
C ASP A 74 10.48 15.15 -14.03
N ALA A 75 10.61 16.01 -15.04
CA ALA A 75 10.58 15.58 -16.44
C ALA A 75 11.72 14.62 -16.81
N ARG A 76 12.82 14.57 -16.05
CA ARG A 76 13.96 13.68 -16.34
C ARG A 76 13.64 12.23 -16.03
N GLY A 77 12.68 11.97 -15.14
CA GLY A 77 12.15 10.63 -14.91
C GLY A 77 11.08 10.22 -15.91
N LYS A 78 10.49 11.14 -16.68
CA LYS A 78 9.45 10.81 -17.64
C LYS A 78 10.08 10.16 -18.89
N PRO A 79 9.56 9.01 -19.35
CA PRO A 79 9.95 8.44 -20.63
C PRO A 79 9.74 9.43 -21.78
N PRO A 80 10.60 9.45 -22.81
CA PRO A 80 10.39 10.28 -23.98
C PRO A 80 9.13 9.87 -24.74
N VAL A 81 8.51 10.80 -25.47
CA VAL A 81 7.35 10.48 -26.30
C VAL A 81 7.76 9.62 -27.51
N ARG A 82 8.94 9.90 -28.06
CA ARG A 82 9.51 9.22 -29.24
C ARG A 82 11.00 8.93 -29.04
N ILE A 83 11.44 7.80 -29.56
CA ILE A 83 12.86 7.49 -29.78
C ILE A 83 13.17 7.79 -31.24
N LYS A 84 14.23 8.55 -31.50
CA LYS A 84 14.65 8.84 -32.87
C LYS A 84 14.98 7.53 -33.60
N VAL A 85 14.58 7.39 -34.86
CA VAL A 85 14.89 6.20 -35.67
C VAL A 85 16.40 6.14 -35.95
N ALA A 86 17.04 7.30 -36.10
CA ALA A 86 18.48 7.49 -36.10
C ALA A 86 18.88 8.64 -35.16
N GLY A 87 19.99 8.48 -34.44
CA GLY A 87 20.52 9.48 -33.51
C GLY A 87 20.33 9.11 -32.03
N THR A 88 20.73 10.02 -31.15
CA THR A 88 20.69 9.79 -29.70
C THR A 88 19.40 10.34 -29.09
N THR A 89 18.73 9.50 -28.29
CA THR A 89 17.56 9.86 -27.48
C THR A 89 17.86 9.61 -26.01
N VAL A 90 17.52 10.57 -25.14
CA VAL A 90 17.60 10.38 -23.69
C VAL A 90 16.34 9.63 -23.23
N LEU A 91 16.53 8.48 -22.57
CA LEU A 91 15.44 7.65 -22.05
C LEU A 91 15.09 8.04 -20.61
N THR A 92 16.11 8.33 -19.82
CA THR A 92 15.98 8.85 -18.45
C THR A 92 17.12 9.86 -18.24
N GLY A 93 16.79 11.06 -17.76
CA GLY A 93 17.76 12.11 -17.48
C GLY A 93 18.51 11.92 -16.17
N ARG A 94 19.50 12.78 -15.91
CA ARG A 94 20.33 12.72 -14.70
C ARG A 94 19.49 12.98 -13.45
N ASN A 95 19.82 12.34 -12.33
CA ASN A 95 19.14 12.55 -11.04
C ASN A 95 17.61 12.46 -11.16
N ALA A 96 17.10 11.52 -11.96
CA ALA A 96 15.67 11.27 -12.05
C ALA A 96 15.18 10.72 -10.71
N LEU A 97 14.31 11.49 -10.04
CA LEU A 97 13.76 11.14 -8.73
C LEU A 97 12.26 10.89 -8.84
N THR A 98 11.75 10.12 -7.90
CA THR A 98 10.31 10.01 -7.65
C THR A 98 9.84 11.09 -6.67
N ASN A 99 8.52 11.29 -6.56
CA ASN A 99 7.91 12.19 -5.57
C ASN A 99 8.28 11.82 -4.12
N ALA A 100 8.67 10.57 -3.87
CA ALA A 100 9.13 10.08 -2.58
C ALA A 100 10.67 10.14 -2.41
N GLY A 101 11.38 10.75 -3.36
CA GLY A 101 12.82 11.01 -3.27
C GLY A 101 13.72 9.85 -3.70
N GLN A 102 13.18 8.66 -3.98
CA GLN A 102 14.01 7.55 -4.48
C GLN A 102 14.49 7.81 -5.91
N ARG A 103 15.72 7.37 -6.19
CA ARG A 103 16.31 7.39 -7.53
C ARG A 103 15.65 6.37 -8.45
N ILE A 104 15.29 6.80 -9.66
CA ILE A 104 14.74 5.93 -10.69
C ILE A 104 15.86 5.13 -11.35
N ARG A 105 15.77 3.80 -11.26
CA ARG A 105 16.61 2.87 -12.00
C ARG A 105 16.00 2.60 -13.36
N THR A 106 16.83 2.51 -14.40
CA THR A 106 16.37 2.35 -15.78
C THR A 106 16.98 1.11 -16.41
N GLY A 107 16.14 0.14 -16.75
CA GLY A 107 16.46 -1.00 -17.61
C GLY A 107 16.02 -0.74 -19.04
N VAL A 108 16.85 -1.15 -20.00
CA VAL A 108 16.55 -1.02 -21.44
C VAL A 108 16.79 -2.38 -22.08
N GLN A 109 15.78 -2.90 -22.74
CA GLN A 109 15.85 -4.13 -23.53
C GLN A 109 15.45 -3.81 -24.97
N VAL A 110 16.24 -4.27 -25.93
CA VAL A 110 15.95 -4.04 -27.36
C VAL A 110 15.69 -5.39 -28.02
N ARG A 111 14.59 -5.47 -28.77
CA ARG A 111 14.24 -6.59 -29.64
C ARG A 111 14.24 -6.09 -31.08
N ILE A 112 14.68 -6.96 -31.98
CA ILE A 112 14.73 -6.68 -33.42
C ILE A 112 13.72 -7.62 -34.08
N THR A 113 12.84 -7.07 -34.91
CA THR A 113 11.96 -7.87 -35.77
C THR A 113 12.65 -8.05 -37.13
N GLY A 114 12.86 -9.30 -37.57
CA GLY A 114 13.50 -9.65 -38.85
C GLY A 114 14.90 -10.29 -38.72
N THR A 115 15.42 -10.86 -39.81
CA THR A 115 16.71 -11.55 -39.88
C THR A 115 17.86 -10.62 -39.48
N ARG A 116 18.78 -11.12 -38.65
CA ARG A 116 20.06 -10.44 -38.38
C ARG A 116 20.96 -10.71 -39.59
N ALA A 117 21.29 -9.70 -40.38
CA ALA A 117 22.39 -9.83 -41.34
C ALA A 117 23.69 -10.12 -40.58
N GLN A 118 24.33 -11.26 -40.90
CA GLN A 118 25.66 -11.63 -40.41
C GLN A 118 26.67 -10.58 -40.90
N GLY A 119 27.39 -9.91 -39.98
CA GLY A 119 28.29 -8.77 -40.26
C GLY A 119 28.07 -7.50 -39.41
N GLU A 120 27.15 -7.54 -38.45
CA GLU A 120 26.87 -6.59 -37.33
C GLU A 120 27.10 -5.08 -37.59
N VAL A 121 26.28 -4.47 -38.43
CA VAL A 121 26.00 -3.03 -38.27
C VAL A 121 25.37 -2.83 -36.88
N ARG A 122 26.04 -2.10 -35.98
CA ARG A 122 25.49 -1.74 -34.66
C ARG A 122 24.19 -0.97 -34.85
N TYR A 123 23.03 -1.63 -34.73
CA TYR A 123 21.72 -1.00 -34.92
C TYR A 123 21.35 -0.03 -33.79
N TYR A 124 21.90 -0.26 -32.60
CA TYR A 124 21.76 0.62 -31.45
C TYR A 124 22.95 0.52 -30.50
N ARG A 125 23.08 1.52 -29.63
CA ARG A 125 24.00 1.53 -28.49
C ARG A 125 23.28 2.12 -27.29
N ILE A 126 23.24 1.37 -26.19
CA ILE A 126 22.78 1.90 -24.90
C ILE A 126 23.95 2.63 -24.26
N ILE A 127 23.71 3.87 -23.85
CA ILE A 127 24.71 4.75 -23.25
C ILE A 127 24.24 5.04 -21.82
N ARG A 128 24.94 4.47 -20.85
CA ARG A 128 24.74 4.77 -19.41
C ARG A 128 25.73 5.87 -19.03
N GLY A 129 25.20 7.02 -18.65
CA GLY A 129 25.96 8.19 -18.24
C GLY A 129 25.98 8.37 -16.71
N PRO A 130 26.69 9.40 -16.23
CA PRO A 130 26.78 9.71 -14.81
C PRO A 130 25.40 10.04 -14.23
N LYS A 131 25.25 9.87 -12.91
CA LYS A 131 24.03 10.22 -12.16
C LYS A 131 22.77 9.53 -12.69
N GLY A 132 22.92 8.29 -13.17
CA GLY A 132 21.80 7.44 -13.62
C GLY A 132 21.18 7.84 -14.97
N LYS A 133 21.80 8.74 -15.74
CA LYS A 133 21.33 9.09 -17.09
C LYS A 133 21.42 7.86 -18.00
N VAL A 134 20.36 7.57 -18.73
CA VAL A 134 20.35 6.52 -19.75
C VAL A 134 19.90 7.10 -21.07
N SER A 135 20.67 6.84 -22.12
CA SER A 135 20.38 7.25 -23.49
C SER A 135 20.51 6.06 -24.42
N ILE A 136 19.81 6.10 -25.55
CA ILE A 136 19.96 5.13 -26.62
C ILE A 136 20.35 5.88 -27.88
N ARG A 137 21.40 5.43 -28.55
CA ARG A 137 21.74 5.84 -29.91
C ARG A 137 21.24 4.77 -30.86
N THR A 138 20.44 5.15 -31.85
CA THR A 138 19.91 4.29 -32.91
C THR A 138 20.51 4.70 -34.24
N TYR A 139 20.51 3.79 -35.22
CA TYR A 139 21.20 3.98 -36.50
C TYR A 139 20.30 3.74 -37.72
N GLY A 140 19.00 4.07 -37.62
CA GLY A 140 18.10 4.11 -38.78
C GLY A 140 17.33 2.84 -39.09
N ARG A 141 17.49 1.76 -38.30
CA ARG A 141 16.86 0.47 -38.63
C ARG A 141 15.33 0.48 -38.42
N PRO A 142 14.52 0.18 -39.44
CA PRO A 142 13.11 -0.13 -39.25
C PRO A 142 12.95 -1.50 -38.55
N GLY A 143 11.94 -1.64 -37.69
CA GLY A 143 11.66 -2.87 -36.93
C GLY A 143 12.30 -2.96 -35.54
N LEU A 144 12.87 -1.86 -35.02
CA LEU A 144 13.50 -1.83 -33.71
C LEU A 144 12.44 -1.62 -32.61
N LYS A 145 12.34 -2.60 -31.69
CA LYS A 145 11.44 -2.57 -30.52
C LYS A 145 12.24 -2.32 -29.24
N VAL A 146 12.11 -1.13 -28.65
CA VAL A 146 12.76 -0.77 -27.38
C VAL A 146 11.77 -0.92 -26.25
N ILE A 147 12.14 -1.65 -25.21
CA ILE A 147 11.38 -1.80 -23.96
C ILE A 147 12.15 -1.07 -22.86
N LEU A 148 11.57 0.04 -22.40
CA LEU A 148 12.10 0.85 -21.32
C LEU A 148 11.37 0.48 -20.02
N THR A 149 12.11 0.03 -19.02
CA THR A 149 11.57 -0.28 -17.69
C THR A 149 12.22 0.64 -16.67
N GLN A 150 11.42 1.49 -16.03
CA GLN A 150 11.85 2.34 -14.94
C GLN A 150 11.33 1.79 -13.62
N SER A 151 12.14 1.78 -12.57
CA SER A 151 11.73 1.31 -11.25
C SER A 151 12.36 2.09 -10.10
N ALA A 152 11.68 2.12 -8.96
CA ALA A 152 12.21 2.61 -7.69
C ALA A 152 11.66 1.76 -6.52
N PRO A 153 12.44 1.54 -5.45
CA PRO A 153 11.99 0.74 -4.30
C PRO A 153 10.86 1.43 -3.53
N ALA A 154 10.07 0.67 -2.78
CA ALA A 154 9.03 1.21 -1.90
C ALA A 154 9.62 2.00 -0.72
N THR A 155 8.82 2.87 -0.10
CA THR A 155 9.09 3.47 1.22
C THR A 155 7.94 3.16 2.18
N ASP A 156 8.03 3.66 3.42
CA ASP A 156 6.97 3.52 4.41
C ASP A 156 5.67 4.16 3.93
N ALA A 157 5.75 5.36 3.34
CA ALA A 157 4.59 6.10 2.86
C ALA A 157 4.18 5.81 1.41
N TYR A 158 5.03 5.16 0.59
CA TYR A 158 4.77 4.97 -0.86
C TYR A 158 4.98 3.54 -1.34
N LYS A 159 4.09 3.09 -2.23
CA LYS A 159 4.20 1.84 -2.98
C LYS A 159 5.40 1.89 -3.94
N PRO A 160 5.98 0.75 -4.37
CA PRO A 160 7.09 0.74 -5.30
C PRO A 160 6.69 1.30 -6.68
N TYR A 161 7.60 2.03 -7.31
CA TYR A 161 7.42 2.56 -8.66
C TYR A 161 7.90 1.54 -9.70
N ARG A 162 7.06 1.24 -10.69
CA ARG A 162 7.44 0.46 -11.87
C ARG A 162 6.66 0.93 -13.09
N LEU A 163 7.37 1.44 -14.11
CA LEU A 163 6.80 1.88 -15.37
C LEU A 163 7.48 1.15 -16.52
N ARG A 164 6.68 0.47 -17.34
CA ARG A 164 7.15 -0.19 -18.57
C ARG A 164 6.59 0.54 -19.77
N THR A 165 7.47 1.05 -20.62
CA THR A 165 7.12 1.76 -21.86
C THR A 165 7.74 1.02 -23.04
N VAL A 166 6.94 0.77 -24.08
CA VAL A 166 7.39 0.08 -25.29
C VAL A 166 7.44 1.08 -26.43
N TYR A 167 8.49 1.02 -27.24
CA TYR A 167 8.64 1.80 -28.46
C TYR A 167 8.82 0.84 -29.62
N VAL A 168 8.08 1.06 -30.71
CA VAL A 168 8.22 0.32 -31.96
C VAL A 168 8.48 1.35 -33.06
N ASN A 169 9.57 1.19 -33.81
CA ASN A 169 10.00 2.14 -34.84
C ASN A 169 10.11 3.58 -34.31
N GLY A 170 10.49 3.73 -33.05
CA GLY A 170 10.63 5.03 -32.40
C GLY A 170 9.34 5.64 -31.84
N ALA A 171 8.16 5.09 -32.14
CA ALA A 171 6.89 5.55 -31.57
C ALA A 171 6.54 4.76 -30.30
N LYS A 172 6.07 5.45 -29.25
CA LYS A 172 5.54 4.82 -28.04
C LYS A 172 4.26 4.02 -28.38
N ARG A 173 4.13 2.82 -27.82
CA ARG A 173 2.99 1.90 -27.94
C ARG A 173 2.43 1.59 -26.56
#